data_AF-A0A936MQ29-F1
#
_entry.id   AF-A0A936MQ29-F1
#
_cell.length_a   1.000
_cell.length_b   1.000
_cell.length_c   1.000
_cell.angle_alpha   90.00
_cell.angle_beta   90.00
_cell.angle_gamma   90.00
#
_symmetry.space_group_name_H-M   'P 1'
#
loop_
_entity.id
_entity.type
_entity.pdbx_description
1 polymer ?
#
loop_
_entity_poly.entity_id
_entity_poly.type
_entity_poly.pdbx_seq_one_letter_code
_entity_poly.pdbx_strand_id
1 'polypeptide(L)'
;MAILYEDSVIVCDDDAITIKTYYFPVGSKRIPYTDIRHVEPFTMGAMTGKYRIWGMGLSPHWFHLDVARPRKTEALLLDVGALIKPIITPDDCSAVRAILKEKTRR
;
A
#
# COMPACT_ATOMS: atom_id res chain seq x y z
N MET A 1 -19.82 -4.36 -3.09
CA MET A 1 -18.93 -4.06 -1.96
C MET A 1 -18.88 -5.22 -0.99
N ALA A 2 -18.21 -6.28 -1.40
CA ALA A 2 -17.76 -7.34 -0.50
C ALA A 2 -16.33 -6.99 -0.03
N ILE A 3 -16.09 -7.01 1.29
CA ILE A 3 -14.75 -6.81 1.84
C ILE A 3 -13.99 -8.13 1.72
N LEU A 4 -12.87 -8.11 0.99
CA LEU A 4 -11.99 -9.27 0.78
C LEU A 4 -10.87 -9.31 1.81
N TYR A 5 -10.44 -8.14 2.30
CA TYR A 5 -9.43 -7.98 3.34
C TYR A 5 -9.58 -6.63 4.04
N GLU A 6 -9.35 -6.61 5.35
CA GLU A 6 -9.32 -5.37 6.12
C GLU A 6 -8.34 -5.51 7.29
N ASP A 7 -7.51 -4.48 7.47
CA ASP A 7 -6.64 -4.32 8.64
C ASP A 7 -6.69 -2.87 9.16
N SER A 8 -5.73 -2.49 10.00
CA SER A 8 -5.65 -1.15 10.59
C SER A 8 -5.37 -0.02 9.58
N VAL A 9 -4.79 -0.30 8.42
CA VAL A 9 -4.29 0.68 7.44
C VAL A 9 -4.85 0.50 6.02
N ILE A 10 -5.37 -0.68 5.68
CA ILE A 10 -5.79 -1.09 4.34
C ILE A 10 -7.18 -1.75 4.38
N VAL A 11 -7.96 -1.53 3.32
CA VAL A 11 -9.15 -2.31 2.97
C VAL A 11 -9.03 -2.71 1.50
N CYS A 12 -9.26 -3.99 1.20
CA CYS A 12 -9.49 -4.46 -0.16
C CYS A 12 -10.95 -4.89 -0.27
N ASP A 13 -11.66 -4.32 -1.23
CA ASP A 13 -13.01 -4.76 -1.58
C ASP A 13 -13.03 -5.42 -2.96
N ASP A 14 -14.21 -5.55 -3.55
CA ASP A 14 -14.39 -6.16 -4.86
C ASP A 14 -13.82 -5.33 -6.03
N ASP A 15 -13.68 -4.01 -5.85
CA ASP A 15 -13.38 -3.05 -6.93
C ASP A 15 -12.07 -2.28 -6.76
N ALA A 16 -11.61 -2.08 -5.52
CA ALA A 16 -10.46 -1.24 -5.22
C ALA A 16 -9.74 -1.63 -3.92
N ILE A 17 -8.51 -1.13 -3.80
CA ILE A 17 -7.80 -1.02 -2.53
C ILE A 17 -7.97 0.39 -1.95
N THR A 18 -8.25 0.48 -0.66
CA THR A 18 -8.36 1.74 0.08
C THR A 18 -7.28 1.79 1.15
N ILE A 19 -6.46 2.83 1.11
CA ILE A 19 -5.44 3.13 2.11
C ILE A 19 -6.06 4.12 3.10
N LYS A 20 -6.35 3.68 4.33
CA LYS A 20 -7.15 4.42 5.32
C LYS A 20 -6.51 5.76 5.71
N THR A 21 -5.20 5.79 5.85
CA THR A 21 -4.42 6.94 6.37
C THR A 21 -3.37 7.41 5.35
N TYR A 22 -3.83 7.76 4.14
CA TYR A 22 -2.93 8.19 3.06
C TYR A 22 -2.53 9.66 3.16
N TYR A 23 -3.51 10.53 3.47
CA TYR A 23 -3.32 11.97 3.63
C TYR A 23 -3.25 12.32 5.12
N PHE A 24 -2.25 13.11 5.51
CA PHE A 24 -2.11 13.60 6.88
C PHE A 24 -2.87 14.93 7.04
N PRO A 25 -3.57 15.16 8.17
CA PRO A 25 -3.70 14.29 9.34
C PRO A 25 -4.81 13.24 9.24
N VAL A 26 -5.78 13.43 8.32
CA VAL A 26 -6.86 12.50 8.03
C VAL A 26 -7.11 12.45 6.53
N GLY A 27 -7.43 11.26 6.02
CA GLY A 27 -7.85 11.09 4.63
C GLY A 27 -7.37 9.78 4.04
N SER A 28 -8.31 9.06 3.43
CA SER A 28 -8.03 7.81 2.72
C SER A 28 -7.74 8.06 1.25
N LYS A 29 -6.99 7.14 0.63
CA LYS A 29 -6.86 7.08 -0.82
C LYS A 29 -7.43 5.76 -1.32
N ARG A 30 -8.45 5.83 -2.17
CA ARG A 30 -8.99 4.68 -2.90
C ARG A 30 -8.32 4.58 -4.26
N ILE A 31 -7.86 3.39 -4.62
CA ILE A 31 -7.16 3.08 -5.86
C ILE A 31 -7.91 1.92 -6.52
N PRO A 32 -8.66 2.16 -7.60
CA PRO A 32 -9.31 1.10 -8.38
C PRO A 32 -8.28 0.08 -8.87
N TYR A 33 -8.66 -1.20 -8.90
CA TYR A 33 -7.74 -2.24 -9.40
C TYR A 33 -7.35 -2.03 -10.87
N THR A 34 -8.19 -1.36 -11.65
CA THR A 34 -7.91 -0.98 -13.05
C THR A 34 -6.73 -0.02 -13.20
N ASP A 35 -6.41 0.74 -12.15
CA ASP A 35 -5.34 1.74 -12.18
C ASP A 35 -4.00 1.15 -11.72
N ILE A 36 -4.02 -0.04 -11.11
CA ILE A 36 -2.82 -0.74 -10.64
C ILE A 36 -2.23 -1.54 -11.80
N ARG A 37 -1.09 -1.08 -12.31
CA ARG A 37 -0.35 -1.71 -13.41
C ARG A 37 0.51 -2.87 -12.93
N HIS A 38 1.16 -2.70 -11.78
CA HIS A 38 2.08 -3.68 -11.23
C HIS A 38 2.14 -3.61 -9.71
N VAL A 39 2.44 -4.74 -9.08
CA VAL A 39 2.57 -4.85 -7.62
C VAL A 39 3.86 -5.61 -7.29
N GLU A 40 4.75 -4.94 -6.57
CA GLU A 40 6.08 -5.46 -6.23
C GLU A 40 6.20 -5.68 -4.72
N PRO A 41 6.67 -6.85 -4.27
CA PRO A 41 7.14 -7.02 -2.91
C PRO A 41 8.26 -6.02 -2.62
N PHE A 42 8.20 -5.35 -1.48
CA PHE A 42 9.18 -4.36 -1.07
C PHE A 42 9.71 -4.68 0.33
N THR A 43 11.02 -4.89 0.45
CA THR A 43 11.66 -5.14 1.75
C THR A 43 12.01 -3.83 2.43
N MET A 44 11.49 -3.64 3.64
CA MET A 44 11.76 -2.47 4.46
C MET A 44 12.98 -2.68 5.37
N GLY A 45 13.97 -1.83 5.19
CA GLY A 45 15.16 -1.69 6.02
C GLY A 45 15.40 -0.23 6.40
N ALA A 46 16.43 0.00 7.23
CA ALA A 46 16.75 1.35 7.72
C ALA A 46 16.95 2.36 6.58
N MET A 47 17.59 1.93 5.48
CA MET A 47 17.86 2.77 4.31
C MET A 47 16.70 2.86 3.31
N THR A 48 15.71 1.96 3.38
CA THR A 48 14.59 1.91 2.43
C THR A 48 13.29 2.47 3.00
N GLY A 49 13.36 3.18 4.13
CA GLY A 49 12.23 3.93 4.68
C GLY A 49 11.49 3.26 5.83
N LYS A 50 12.05 2.22 6.48
CA LYS A 50 11.42 1.54 7.63
C LYS A 50 11.00 2.48 8.76
N TYR A 51 11.76 3.55 9.00
CA TYR A 51 11.45 4.57 10.03
C TYR A 51 10.65 5.76 9.50
N ARG A 52 10.31 5.79 8.21
CA ARG A 52 9.53 6.87 7.62
C ARG A 52 8.07 6.63 7.93
N ILE A 53 7.55 7.26 8.97
CA ILE A 53 6.16 7.06 9.43
C ILE A 53 5.13 7.59 8.42
N TRP A 54 5.44 8.66 7.68
CA TRP A 54 4.61 9.23 6.62
C TRP A 54 5.45 10.07 5.64
N GLY A 55 4.97 10.21 4.41
CA GLY A 55 5.46 11.18 3.43
C GLY A 55 6.38 10.59 2.35
N MET A 56 7.04 11.50 1.63
CA MET A 56 7.85 11.21 0.45
C MET A 56 9.17 10.52 0.81
N GLY A 57 9.57 9.44 0.12
CA GLY A 57 10.90 8.82 0.22
C GLY A 57 12.01 9.53 -0.58
N LEU A 58 13.22 8.94 -0.60
CA LEU A 58 14.35 9.40 -1.45
C LEU A 58 14.21 8.99 -2.93
N SER A 59 13.46 7.92 -3.18
CA SER A 59 12.89 7.54 -4.49
C SER A 59 11.50 8.16 -4.61
N PRO A 60 10.85 8.21 -5.79
CA PRO A 60 9.43 8.54 -5.95
C PRO A 60 8.44 7.56 -5.25
N HIS A 61 8.78 7.07 -4.06
CA HIS A 61 7.95 6.24 -3.19
C HIS A 61 7.21 7.09 -2.16
N TRP A 62 5.88 6.95 -2.09
CA TRP A 62 5.06 7.62 -1.09
C TRP A 62 4.64 6.66 0.02
N PHE A 63 4.91 7.04 1.27
CA PHE A 63 4.57 6.25 2.44
C PHE A 63 3.34 6.85 3.12
N HIS A 64 2.25 6.07 3.21
CA HIS A 64 1.07 6.43 4.00
C HIS A 64 1.39 6.43 5.50
N LEU A 65 0.52 6.99 6.34
CA LEU A 65 0.76 7.11 7.77
C LEU A 65 0.59 5.74 8.44
N ASP A 66 1.70 5.17 8.91
CA ASP A 66 1.72 3.90 9.65
C ASP A 66 2.72 4.01 10.82
N VAL A 67 2.19 4.16 12.03
CA VAL A 67 2.97 4.25 13.26
C VAL A 67 3.63 2.92 13.66
N ALA A 68 3.10 1.80 13.17
CA ALA A 68 3.63 0.46 13.42
C ALA A 68 4.72 0.07 12.41
N ARG A 69 4.94 0.85 11.34
CA ARG A 69 5.92 0.56 10.28
C ARG A 69 7.32 0.17 10.77
N PRO A 70 7.90 0.77 11.83
CA PRO A 70 9.21 0.35 12.34
C PRO A 70 9.28 -1.11 12.80
N ARG A 71 8.15 -1.75 13.08
CA ARG A 71 8.07 -3.17 13.46
C ARG A 71 7.90 -4.09 12.25
N LYS A 72 7.51 -3.55 11.10
CA LYS A 72 7.26 -4.29 9.86
C LYS A 72 8.55 -4.42 9.04
N THR A 73 8.69 -5.51 8.30
CA THR A 73 9.82 -5.77 7.39
C THR A 73 9.39 -5.91 5.94
N GLU A 74 8.10 -6.17 5.70
CA GLU A 74 7.52 -6.37 4.38
C GLU A 74 6.51 -5.27 4.06
N ALA A 75 6.48 -4.89 2.79
CA ALA A 75 5.59 -3.91 2.23
C ALA A 75 5.27 -4.29 0.78
N LEU A 76 4.30 -3.60 0.18
CA LEU A 76 3.99 -3.71 -1.23
C LEU A 76 4.13 -2.34 -1.88
N LEU A 77 4.85 -2.30 -2.99
CA LEU A 77 4.93 -1.13 -3.86
C LEU A 77 3.89 -1.26 -4.96
N LEU A 78 3.05 -0.24 -5.07
CA LEU A 78 2.00 -0.16 -6.09
C LEU A 78 2.45 0.74 -7.23
N ASP A 79 2.56 0.18 -8.43
CA ASP A 79 2.68 0.97 -9.65
C ASP A 79 1.28 1.34 -10.14
N VAL A 80 0.89 2.59 -9.92
CA VAL A 80 -0.40 3.15 -10.33
C VAL A 80 -0.31 3.93 -11.64
N GLY A 81 0.78 3.77 -12.40
CA GLY A 81 1.01 4.49 -13.65
C GLY A 81 1.38 5.96 -13.52
N ALA A 82 1.61 6.43 -12.30
CA ALA A 82 2.09 7.77 -11.99
C ALA A 82 3.56 7.76 -11.56
N LEU A 83 4.20 8.93 -11.56
CA LEU A 83 5.58 9.07 -11.06
C LEU A 83 5.68 8.59 -9.61
N ILE A 84 4.72 8.99 -8.77
CA ILE A 84 4.67 8.63 -7.36
C ILE A 84 4.06 7.23 -7.20
N LYS A 85 4.84 6.32 -6.60
CA LYS A 85 4.47 4.94 -6.33
C LYS A 85 4.12 4.77 -4.84
N PRO A 86 2.86 4.52 -4.47
CA PRO A 86 2.50 4.24 -3.08
C PRO A 86 3.19 2.98 -2.56
N ILE A 87 3.76 3.07 -1.36
CA ILE A 87 4.17 1.91 -0.57
C ILE A 87 3.14 1.70 0.53
N ILE A 88 2.53 0.51 0.52
CA ILE A 88 1.56 0.06 1.52
C ILE A 88 2.19 -1.00 2.42
N THR A 89 1.74 -1.04 3.67
CA THR A 89 2.28 -1.89 4.72
C THR A 89 1.14 -2.63 5.42
N PRO A 90 0.36 -3.44 4.68
CA PRO A 90 -0.69 -4.25 5.29
C PRO A 90 -0.09 -5.21 6.32
N ASP A 91 -0.90 -5.62 7.29
CA ASP A 91 -0.49 -6.56 8.33
C ASP A 91 -0.25 -7.98 7.75
N ASP A 92 -0.92 -8.31 6.64
CA ASP A 92 -0.67 -9.51 5.82
C ASP A 92 -0.38 -9.13 4.36
N CYS A 93 0.90 -8.99 4.04
CA CYS A 93 1.36 -8.69 2.68
C CYS A 93 1.06 -9.82 1.68
N SER A 94 0.99 -11.07 2.12
CA SER A 94 0.74 -12.21 1.25
C SER A 94 -0.71 -12.22 0.78
N ALA A 95 -1.65 -12.07 1.71
CA ALA A 95 -3.09 -12.01 1.43
C ALA A 95 -3.43 -10.83 0.51
N VAL A 96 -2.96 -9.63 0.83
CA VAL A 96 -3.20 -8.44 0.00
C VAL A 96 -2.60 -8.60 -1.39
N ARG A 97 -1.38 -9.14 -1.50
CA ARG A 97 -0.76 -9.38 -2.81
C ARG A 97 -1.51 -10.41 -3.65
N ALA A 98 -2.09 -11.44 -3.03
CA ALA A 98 -2.91 -12.43 -3.72
C ALA A 98 -4.17 -11.78 -4.30
N ILE A 99 -4.89 -10.99 -3.51
CA ILE A 99 -6.08 -10.23 -3.95
C ILE A 99 -5.71 -9.29 -5.10
N LEU A 100 -4.63 -8.51 -4.95
CA LEU A 100 -4.20 -7.60 -5.99
C LEU A 100 -3.86 -8.35 -7.28
N LYS A 101 -3.13 -9.46 -7.21
CA LYS A 101 -2.83 -10.29 -8.39
C LYS A 101 -4.08 -10.82 -9.08
N GLU A 102 -5.08 -11.26 -8.32
CA GLU A 102 -6.33 -11.76 -8.88
C GLU A 102 -7.12 -10.64 -9.56
N LYS A 103 -7.22 -9.48 -8.89
CA LYS A 103 -8.04 -8.36 -9.34
C LYS A 103 -7.40 -7.50 -10.42
N THR A 104 -6.07 -7.52 -10.56
CA THR A 104 -5.36 -6.79 -11.62
C THR A 104 -5.04 -7.66 -12.85
N ARG A 105 -5.28 -8.97 -12.78
CA ARG A 105 -5.22 -9.85 -13.96
C ARG A 105 -6.43 -9.55 -14.86
N ARG A 106 -6.18 -8.88 -15.97
CA ARG A 106 -7.08 -8.87 -17.12
C ARG A 106 -6.83 -10.08 -18.00
#